data_AF-A0A3B0SNI8-F1
#
_entry.id   AF-A0A3B0SNI8-F1
#
_cell.length_a   1.000
_cell.length_b   1.000
_cell.length_c   1.000
_cell.angle_alpha   90.00
_cell.angle_beta   90.00
_cell.angle_gamma   90.00
#
_symmetry.space_group_name_H-M   'P 1'
#
loop_
_entity.id
_entity.type
_entity.pdbx_description
1 polymer ?
#
loop_
_entity_poly.entity_id
_entity_poly.type
_entity_poly.pdbx_seq_one_letter_code
_entity_poly.pdbx_strand_id
1 'polypeptide(L)'
;MDHARKKNTDKRAHQNVTLTTRVMGGGQESINIHRLESALIRLQVIDKERARIVEMRYFGGLTLDEIAEVMGSSPSTVKRSWRGARAWILSAMEEDYVS
;
A
#
# COMPACT_ATOMS: atom_id res chain seq x y z
N MET A 1 16.50 -24.01 -5.17
CA MET A 1 16.39 -22.55 -5.44
C MET A 1 16.29 -21.86 -4.10
N ASP A 2 17.47 -21.67 -3.57
CA ASP A 2 17.81 -21.60 -2.17
C ASP A 2 17.80 -20.14 -1.75
N HIS A 3 16.87 -19.75 -0.89
CA HIS A 3 16.91 -18.42 -0.27
C HIS A 3 16.96 -18.58 1.26
N ALA A 4 17.97 -19.34 1.70
CA ALA A 4 18.51 -19.18 3.04
C ALA A 4 19.46 -17.98 3.02
N ARG A 5 19.02 -16.82 3.51
CA ARG A 5 19.96 -15.82 4.01
C ARG A 5 19.40 -15.09 5.22
N LYS A 6 19.88 -15.54 6.38
CA LYS A 6 20.05 -14.75 7.62
C LYS A 6 20.35 -13.29 7.29
N LYS A 7 19.57 -12.37 7.86
CA LYS A 7 20.10 -11.13 8.42
C LYS A 7 19.24 -10.69 9.60
N ASN A 8 19.71 -11.11 10.76
CA ASN A 8 19.52 -10.37 11.99
C ASN A 8 20.14 -8.97 11.77
N THR A 9 19.31 -7.94 11.68
CA THR A 9 19.77 -6.54 11.72
C THR A 9 18.67 -5.73 12.36
N ASP A 10 18.88 -5.44 13.63
CA ASP A 10 18.54 -4.20 14.31
C ASP A 10 18.12 -3.09 13.33
N LYS A 11 16.81 -2.91 13.17
CA LYS A 11 16.25 -1.68 12.59
C LYS A 11 15.21 -1.16 13.54
N ARG A 12 15.70 -0.57 14.63
CA ARG A 12 14.97 0.50 15.31
C ARG A 12 14.70 1.60 14.29
N ALA A 13 13.47 1.60 13.81
CA ALA A 13 12.66 2.73 13.37
C ALA A 13 11.76 2.28 12.22
N HIS A 14 10.85 1.35 12.50
CA HIS A 14 9.47 1.63 12.09
C HIS A 14 9.12 2.92 12.84
N GLN A 15 9.51 4.08 12.29
CA GLN A 15 8.76 5.28 12.60
C GLN A 15 7.37 4.93 12.10
N ASN A 16 6.55 4.58 13.06
CA ASN A 16 5.12 4.67 12.97
C ASN A 16 4.81 6.07 12.45
N VAL A 17 4.77 6.20 11.13
CA VAL A 17 3.76 7.04 10.50
C VAL A 17 2.48 6.21 10.61
N THR A 18 2.11 5.90 11.86
CA THR A 18 0.73 5.67 12.26
C THR A 18 0.00 6.79 11.57
N LEU A 19 -0.79 6.43 10.56
CA LEU A 19 -2.11 6.98 10.31
C LEU A 19 -2.30 8.32 11.01
N THR A 20 -1.47 9.29 10.62
CA THR A 20 -1.56 10.63 11.13
C THR A 20 -2.52 11.20 10.12
N THR A 21 -3.78 10.89 10.39
CA THR A 21 -4.80 11.91 10.44
C THR A 21 -4.20 13.08 11.24
N ARG A 22 -3.33 13.87 10.60
CA ARG A 22 -3.21 15.27 10.95
C ARG A 22 -4.41 15.88 10.25
N VAL A 23 -5.56 15.73 10.91
CA VAL A 23 -6.73 16.56 10.67
C VAL A 23 -6.33 17.97 11.11
N MET A 24 -5.53 18.63 10.28
CA MET A 24 -5.24 20.07 10.32
C MET A 24 -4.97 20.50 8.88
N GLY A 25 -6.02 20.53 8.06
CA GLY A 25 -5.89 20.97 6.67
C GLY A 25 -7.05 20.59 5.74
N GLY A 26 -8.26 21.07 6.03
CA GLY A 26 -9.36 21.33 5.09
C GLY A 26 -9.67 20.33 3.95
N GLY A 27 -10.81 19.64 4.06
CA GLY A 27 -11.68 19.18 2.97
C GLY A 27 -11.11 18.23 1.92
N GLN A 28 -10.10 18.65 1.17
CA GLN A 28 -9.52 17.93 0.02
C GLN A 28 -8.72 16.69 0.46
N GLU A 29 -7.90 16.76 1.51
CA GLU A 29 -7.12 15.59 1.96
C GLU A 29 -8.01 14.48 2.57
N SER A 30 -9.07 14.87 3.30
CA SER A 30 -10.12 13.95 3.77
C SER A 30 -10.93 13.31 2.64
N ILE A 31 -11.19 14.02 1.54
CA ILE A 31 -11.87 13.43 0.37
C ILE A 31 -10.95 12.41 -0.32
N ASN A 32 -9.64 12.65 -0.35
CA ASN A 32 -8.68 11.72 -0.95
C ASN A 32 -8.57 10.39 -0.19
N ILE A 33 -8.60 10.40 1.16
CA ILE A 33 -8.54 9.15 1.94
C ILE A 33 -9.79 8.28 1.75
N HIS A 34 -10.99 8.87 1.74
CA HIS A 34 -12.23 8.13 1.51
C HIS A 34 -12.31 7.54 0.09
N ARG A 35 -11.80 8.27 -0.91
CA ARG A 35 -11.67 7.76 -2.29
C ARG A 35 -10.68 6.60 -2.39
N LEU A 36 -9.55 6.72 -1.70
CA LEU A 36 -8.56 5.64 -1.63
C LEU A 36 -9.15 4.39 -0.96
N GLU A 37 -9.87 4.53 0.16
CA GLU A 37 -10.56 3.42 0.82
C GLU A 37 -11.57 2.73 -0.11
N SER A 38 -12.40 3.52 -0.79
CA SER A 38 -13.42 3.00 -1.72
C SER A 38 -12.80 2.25 -2.90
N ALA A 39 -11.76 2.83 -3.50
CA ALA A 39 -10.98 2.18 -4.56
C ALA A 39 -10.32 0.89 -4.03
N LEU A 40 -9.76 0.91 -2.82
CA LEU A 40 -9.11 -0.26 -2.22
C LEU A 40 -10.09 -1.41 -1.98
N ILE A 41 -11.31 -1.13 -1.51
CA ILE A 41 -12.37 -2.14 -1.35
C ILE A 41 -12.68 -2.82 -2.69
N ARG A 42 -12.82 -2.02 -3.76
CA ARG A 42 -13.02 -2.55 -5.12
C ARG A 42 -11.82 -3.38 -5.59
N LEU A 43 -10.59 -2.90 -5.36
CA LEU A 43 -9.37 -3.66 -5.70
C LEU A 43 -9.31 -4.98 -4.93
N GLN A 44 -9.74 -5.03 -3.68
CA GLN A 44 -9.74 -6.24 -2.87
C GLN A 44 -10.65 -7.33 -3.43
N VAL A 45 -11.73 -6.95 -4.12
CA VAL A 45 -12.61 -7.91 -4.82
C VAL A 45 -11.91 -8.47 -6.07
N ILE A 46 -11.14 -7.65 -6.77
CA ILE A 46 -10.48 -8.01 -8.05
C ILE A 46 -9.17 -8.78 -7.80
N ASP A 47 -8.31 -8.26 -6.94
CA ASP A 47 -6.98 -8.78 -6.65
C ASP A 47 -6.61 -8.47 -5.19
N LYS A 48 -6.86 -9.47 -4.33
CA LYS A 48 -6.58 -9.40 -2.88
C LYS A 48 -5.11 -9.18 -2.57
N GLU A 49 -4.20 -9.72 -3.38
CA GLU A 49 -2.76 -9.59 -3.13
C GLU A 49 -2.31 -8.14 -3.38
N ARG A 50 -2.73 -7.56 -4.51
CA ARG A 50 -2.47 -6.15 -4.82
C ARG A 50 -3.09 -5.20 -3.83
N ALA A 51 -4.32 -5.47 -3.40
CA ALA A 51 -4.97 -4.69 -2.35
C ALA A 51 -4.15 -4.71 -1.05
N ARG A 52 -3.66 -5.88 -0.63
CA ARG A 52 -2.83 -6.01 0.57
C ARG A 52 -1.51 -5.23 0.46
N ILE A 53 -0.88 -5.24 -0.71
CA ILE A 53 0.33 -4.44 -0.96
C ILE A 53 0.04 -2.94 -0.81
N VAL A 54 -1.09 -2.46 -1.37
CA VAL A 54 -1.52 -1.06 -1.23
C VAL A 54 -1.80 -0.73 0.24
N GLU A 55 -2.51 -1.59 0.94
CA GLU A 55 -2.85 -1.40 2.35
C GLU A 55 -1.59 -1.27 3.22
N MET A 56 -0.65 -2.21 3.12
CA MET A 56 0.61 -2.16 3.86
C MET A 56 1.46 -0.93 3.49
N ARG A 57 1.40 -0.48 2.23
CA ARG A 57 2.18 0.66 1.76
C ARG A 57 1.63 2.00 2.25
N TYR A 58 0.31 2.17 2.23
CA TYR A 58 -0.36 3.44 2.57
C TYR A 58 -0.76 3.52 4.05
N PHE A 59 -1.29 2.46 4.63
CA PHE A 59 -1.73 2.45 6.03
C PHE A 59 -0.67 1.88 6.97
N GLY A 60 0.09 0.88 6.51
CA GLY A 60 1.19 0.31 7.30
C GLY A 60 2.48 1.11 7.24
N GLY A 61 2.66 1.96 6.22
CA GLY A 61 3.89 2.71 6.01
C GLY A 61 5.11 1.87 5.57
N LEU A 62 4.91 0.58 5.27
CA LEU A 62 5.99 -0.33 4.91
C LEU A 62 6.60 0.03 3.55
N THR A 63 7.89 -0.24 3.39
CA THR A 63 8.57 -0.24 2.09
C THR A 63 8.22 -1.49 1.29
N LEU A 64 8.48 -1.48 -0.02
CA LEU A 64 8.22 -2.65 -0.89
C LEU A 64 9.11 -3.86 -0.55
N ASP A 65 10.27 -3.63 0.06
CA ASP A 65 11.17 -4.70 0.50
C ASP A 65 10.62 -5.38 1.75
N GLU A 66 10.18 -4.60 2.74
CA GLU A 66 9.50 -5.10 3.95
C GLU A 66 8.20 -5.81 3.61
N ILE A 67 7.42 -5.29 2.64
CA ILE A 67 6.22 -5.97 2.14
C ILE A 67 6.58 -7.31 1.51
N ALA A 68 7.69 -7.40 0.76
CA ALA A 68 8.14 -8.65 0.17
C ALA A 68 8.50 -9.68 1.23
N GLU A 69 9.15 -9.26 2.31
CA GLU A 69 9.42 -10.09 3.48
C GLU A 69 8.12 -10.58 4.15
N VAL A 70 7.15 -9.69 4.40
CA VAL A 70 5.84 -10.02 5.00
C VAL A 70 5.05 -10.99 4.14
N MET A 71 5.10 -10.84 2.81
CA MET A 71 4.35 -11.64 1.85
C MET A 71 5.08 -12.92 1.44
N GLY A 72 6.29 -13.17 1.93
CA GLY A 72 7.12 -14.31 1.49
C GLY A 72 7.42 -14.31 -0.01
N SER A 73 7.47 -13.13 -0.63
CA SER A 73 7.60 -12.93 -2.07
C SER A 73 8.92 -12.24 -2.43
N SER A 74 9.33 -12.30 -3.70
CA SER A 74 10.52 -11.54 -4.12
C SER A 74 10.23 -10.02 -4.17
N PRO A 75 11.19 -9.14 -3.83
CA PRO A 75 11.01 -7.70 -3.96
C PRO A 75 10.65 -7.26 -5.39
N SER A 76 11.16 -7.97 -6.40
CA SER A 76 10.81 -7.79 -7.81
C SER A 76 9.35 -8.10 -8.12
N THR A 77 8.79 -9.15 -7.51
CA THR A 77 7.37 -9.51 -7.65
C THR A 77 6.50 -8.42 -7.03
N VAL A 78 6.80 -8.03 -5.79
CA VAL A 78 6.06 -6.97 -5.09
C VAL A 78 6.14 -5.63 -5.83
N LYS A 79 7.31 -5.24 -6.35
CA LYS A 79 7.45 -4.02 -7.17
C LYS A 79 6.56 -4.04 -8.41
N ARG A 80 6.45 -5.19 -9.10
CA ARG A 80 5.59 -5.34 -10.27
C ARG A 80 4.11 -5.24 -9.87
N SER A 81 3.69 -5.98 -8.85
CA SER A 81 2.31 -5.97 -8.34
C SER A 81 1.92 -4.56 -7.85
N TRP A 82 2.83 -3.88 -7.15
CA TRP A 82 2.65 -2.49 -6.71
C TRP A 82 2.42 -1.52 -7.87
N ARG A 83 3.20 -1.61 -8.96
CA ARG A 83 3.00 -0.74 -10.13
C ARG A 83 1.60 -0.90 -10.72
N GLY A 84 1.13 -2.15 -10.85
CA GLY A 84 -0.22 -2.43 -11.34
C GLY A 84 -1.30 -1.95 -10.38
N ALA A 85 -1.14 -2.23 -9.08
CA ALA A 85 -2.07 -1.82 -8.04
C ALA A 85 -2.21 -0.30 -7.96
N ARG A 86 -1.09 0.45 -7.96
CA ARG A 86 -1.08 1.91 -7.92
C ARG A 86 -1.75 2.52 -9.15
N ALA A 87 -1.45 2.01 -10.35
CA ALA A 87 -2.08 2.50 -11.58
C ALA A 87 -3.60 2.28 -11.55
N TRP A 88 -4.03 1.09 -11.10
CA TRP A 88 -5.44 0.77 -10.97
C TRP A 88 -6.16 1.67 -9.95
N ILE A 89 -5.56 1.88 -8.76
CA ILE A 89 -6.13 2.75 -7.71
C ILE A 89 -6.31 4.18 -8.23
N LEU A 90 -5.29 4.72 -8.89
CA LEU A 90 -5.36 6.08 -9.45
C LEU A 90 -6.50 6.19 -10.48
N SER A 91 -6.63 5.23 -11.39
CA SER A 91 -7.73 5.19 -12.36
C SER A 91 -9.10 5.14 -11.67
N ALA A 92 -9.26 4.24 -10.69
CA ALA A 92 -10.52 4.09 -9.97
C ALA A 92 -10.91 5.38 -9.21
N MET A 93 -9.94 6.07 -8.61
CA MET A 93 -10.18 7.34 -7.91
C MET A 93 -10.58 8.49 -8.85
N GLU A 94 -10.13 8.47 -10.11
CA GLU A 94 -10.56 9.44 -11.12
C GLU A 94 -11.98 9.16 -11.62
N GLU A 95 -12.39 7.90 -11.72
CA GLU A 95 -13.77 7.54 -12.08
C GLU A 95 -14.78 8.05 -11.04
N ASP A 96 -14.44 8.02 -9.75
CA ASP A 96 -15.23 8.59 -8.64
C ASP A 96 -15.24 10.15 -8.62
N TYR A 97 -14.63 10.82 -9.58
CA TYR A 97 -14.74 12.28 -9.78
C TYR A 97 -15.87 12.67 -10.74
N VAL A 98 -16.34 11.76 -11.59
CA VAL A 98 -17.22 12.07 -12.74
C VAL A 98 -18.71 11.79 -12.42
N SER A 99 -19.05 11.53 -11.17
CA SER A 99 -20.44 11.25 -10.73
C SER A 99 -21.01 12.28 -9.77
#